data_AF-A0A9W7A8W9-F1
#
_entry.id   AF-A0A9W7A8W9-F1
#
_cell.length_a   1.000
_cell.length_b   1.000
_cell.length_c   1.000
_cell.angle_alpha   90.00
_cell.angle_beta   90.00
_cell.angle_gamma   90.00
#
_symmetry.space_group_name_H-M   'P 1'
#
loop_
_entity.id
_entity.type
_entity.pdbx_description
1 polymer ?
#
loop_
_entity_poly.entity_id
_entity_poly.type
_entity_poly.pdbx_seq_one_letter_code
_entity_poly.pdbx_strand_id
1 'polypeptide(L)'
;MGRYTSVQAFSDANPNMRKIPLPEPPKPTSNKAAAADKEIDLSKQQSKSVKVEKVNNLYGSVSGSCSGDFHVYRHARRRELERLKQMEEEETSKNNIDTFLTRLARDEEASEKITEKNRKKRAKQKAAKSKKRKGGWVKEVEEKVWDFEGEEGESEGEVEVEVEVEVEVEMKEKEGEVKNDGSFLSMMLAAKKG
;
A
#
# COMPACT_ATOMS: atom_id res chain seq x y z
N MET A 1 26.51 -59.54 2.13
CA MET A 1 26.45 -58.32 2.98
C MET A 1 25.25 -57.48 2.56
N GLY A 2 24.15 -57.56 3.31
CA GLY A 2 22.91 -56.84 3.03
C GLY A 2 23.00 -55.36 3.39
N ARG A 3 22.34 -54.52 2.59
CA ARG A 3 22.22 -53.06 2.79
C ARG A 3 21.04 -52.80 3.72
N TYR A 4 21.28 -52.17 4.87
CA TYR A 4 20.20 -51.66 5.73
C TYR A 4 19.98 -50.17 5.44
N THR A 5 18.90 -49.85 4.73
CA THR A 5 18.31 -48.50 4.73
C THR A 5 17.22 -48.49 5.80
N SER A 6 17.49 -47.92 6.97
CA SER A 6 16.45 -47.70 7.99
C SER A 6 15.71 -46.40 7.65
N VAL A 7 14.60 -46.51 6.91
CA VAL A 7 13.62 -45.42 6.84
C VAL A 7 12.80 -45.50 8.13
N GLN A 8 13.06 -44.58 9.07
CA GLN A 8 12.20 -44.38 10.23
C GLN A 8 10.88 -43.77 9.76
N ALA A 9 9.87 -44.61 9.55
CA ALA A 9 8.50 -44.15 9.44
C ALA A 9 7.98 -43.90 10.86
N PHE A 10 7.87 -42.63 11.26
CA PHE A 10 7.13 -42.25 12.46
C PHE A 10 5.64 -42.49 12.20
N SER A 11 5.15 -43.69 12.48
CA SER A 11 3.71 -43.92 12.64
C SER A 11 3.30 -43.30 13.97
N ASP A 12 2.72 -42.11 13.91
CA ASP A 12 2.25 -41.37 15.08
C ASP A 12 0.97 -42.01 15.61
N ALA A 13 1.13 -43.11 16.36
CA ALA A 13 0.05 -43.90 16.94
C ALA A 13 -0.21 -43.52 18.40
N ASN A 14 -0.10 -42.23 18.76
CA ASN A 14 -0.41 -41.77 20.10
C ASN A 14 -1.94 -41.60 20.25
N PRO A 15 -2.65 -42.42 21.04
CA PRO A 15 -4.10 -42.36 21.17
C PRO A 15 -4.59 -41.10 21.91
N ASN A 16 -3.67 -40.32 22.48
CA ASN A 16 -3.96 -39.14 23.29
C ASN A 16 -3.73 -37.81 22.53
N MET A 17 -3.86 -37.79 21.20
CA MET A 17 -3.95 -36.54 20.46
C MET A 17 -5.34 -35.91 20.65
N ARG A 18 -5.38 -34.78 21.34
CA ARG A 18 -6.55 -33.89 21.33
C ARG A 18 -6.74 -33.40 19.90
N LYS A 19 -7.74 -33.95 19.20
CA LYS A 19 -8.16 -33.44 17.89
C LYS A 19 -8.55 -31.98 18.08
N ILE A 20 -7.76 -31.06 17.55
CA ILE A 20 -8.16 -29.66 17.44
C ILE A 20 -9.34 -29.67 16.48
N PRO A 21 -10.57 -29.35 16.92
CA PRO A 21 -11.69 -29.31 16.00
C PRO A 21 -11.41 -28.18 15.01
N LEU A 22 -11.10 -28.56 13.77
CA LEU A 22 -11.15 -27.62 12.67
C LEU A 22 -12.61 -27.15 12.58
N PRO A 23 -12.88 -25.83 12.51
CA PRO A 23 -14.24 -25.37 12.28
C PRO A 23 -14.71 -25.95 10.94
N GLU A 24 -15.72 -26.83 10.99
CA GLU A 24 -16.37 -27.32 9.77
C GLU A 24 -16.91 -26.10 9.02
N PRO A 25 -16.65 -25.97 7.70
CA PRO A 25 -17.26 -24.91 6.92
C PRO A 25 -18.78 -25.01 7.07
N PRO A 26 -19.50 -23.87 7.17
CA PRO A 26 -20.93 -23.89 7.36
C PRO A 26 -21.58 -24.70 6.24
N LYS A 27 -22.28 -25.79 6.61
CA LYS A 27 -23.05 -26.59 5.65
C LYS A 27 -23.99 -25.64 4.91
N PRO A 28 -24.09 -25.73 3.57
CA PRO A 28 -24.94 -24.83 2.81
C PRO A 28 -26.38 -25.09 3.23
N THR A 29 -26.95 -24.19 4.05
CA THR A 29 -28.40 -24.10 4.14
C THR A 29 -28.87 -23.72 2.75
N SER A 30 -29.80 -24.47 2.19
CA SER A 30 -30.24 -24.39 0.78
C SER A 30 -30.67 -23.00 0.34
N ASN A 31 -30.89 -22.08 1.27
CA ASN A 31 -31.28 -20.70 1.02
C ASN A 31 -30.13 -19.67 1.12
N LYS A 32 -28.91 -20.09 1.48
CA LYS A 32 -27.74 -19.20 1.65
C LYS A 32 -26.62 -19.43 0.63
N ALA A 33 -26.54 -20.64 0.04
CA ALA A 33 -25.58 -20.94 -1.03
C ALA A 33 -25.88 -20.21 -2.35
N ALA A 34 -27.15 -19.92 -2.64
CA ALA A 34 -27.56 -19.18 -3.83
C ALA A 34 -27.16 -17.68 -3.82
N ALA A 35 -26.60 -17.18 -2.72
CA ALA A 35 -26.16 -15.79 -2.60
C ALA A 35 -24.64 -15.61 -2.77
N ALA A 36 -23.86 -16.70 -2.87
CA ALA A 36 -22.40 -16.65 -2.94
C ALA A 36 -21.86 -16.44 -4.37
N ASP A 37 -22.63 -16.81 -5.40
CA ASP A 37 -22.26 -16.62 -6.81
C ASP A 37 -22.94 -15.38 -7.42
N LYS A 38 -23.13 -14.32 -6.61
CA LYS A 38 -23.43 -13.00 -7.18
C LYS A 38 -22.10 -12.41 -7.64
N GLU A 39 -21.75 -12.66 -8.89
CA GLU A 39 -20.74 -11.90 -9.61
C GLU A 39 -20.95 -10.42 -9.28
N ILE A 40 -19.97 -9.81 -8.62
CA ILE A 40 -20.00 -8.39 -8.30
C ILE A 40 -19.89 -7.70 -9.66
N ASP A 41 -21.03 -7.26 -10.16
CA ASP A 41 -21.18 -6.63 -11.47
C ASP A 41 -20.48 -5.26 -11.43
N LEU A 42 -19.14 -5.27 -11.57
CA LEU A 42 -18.25 -4.10 -11.55
C LEU A 42 -18.57 -3.09 -12.67
N SER A 43 -19.39 -3.50 -13.64
CA SER A 43 -19.96 -2.67 -14.70
C SER A 43 -20.87 -1.53 -14.20
N LYS A 44 -21.31 -1.59 -12.93
CA LYS A 44 -22.05 -0.53 -12.23
C LYS A 44 -21.16 0.47 -11.51
N GLN A 45 -19.87 0.57 -11.83
CA GLN A 45 -19.14 1.83 -11.66
C GLN A 45 -19.70 2.85 -12.67
N GLN A 46 -20.96 3.21 -12.48
CA GLN A 46 -21.57 4.34 -13.16
C GLN A 46 -20.63 5.51 -12.88
N SER A 47 -19.97 6.02 -13.92
CA SER A 47 -19.43 7.38 -13.89
C SER A 47 -20.59 8.24 -13.39
N LYS A 48 -20.55 8.66 -12.13
CA LYS A 48 -21.64 9.40 -11.49
C LYS A 48 -21.67 10.75 -12.20
N SER A 49 -22.34 10.82 -13.36
CA SER A 49 -22.71 12.07 -13.98
C SER A 49 -23.44 12.84 -12.89
N VAL A 50 -22.91 14.00 -12.49
CA VAL A 50 -23.49 14.82 -11.44
C VAL A 50 -24.94 15.08 -11.82
N LYS A 51 -25.88 14.39 -11.15
CA LYS A 51 -27.30 14.60 -11.38
C LYS A 51 -27.65 15.92 -10.73
N VAL A 52 -27.61 16.99 -11.53
CA VAL A 52 -28.06 18.31 -11.12
C VAL A 52 -29.53 18.21 -10.74
N GLU A 53 -29.84 18.53 -9.50
CA GLU A 53 -31.21 18.56 -9.03
C GLU A 53 -31.95 19.69 -9.73
N LYS A 54 -32.93 19.35 -10.57
CA LYS A 54 -33.81 20.35 -11.17
C LYS A 54 -34.74 20.88 -10.09
N VAL A 55 -34.49 22.12 -9.65
CA VAL A 55 -35.35 22.82 -8.71
C VAL A 55 -36.56 23.35 -9.48
N ASN A 56 -37.71 22.70 -9.30
CA ASN A 56 -38.94 23.04 -10.03
C ASN A 56 -39.83 24.05 -9.29
N ASN A 57 -39.53 24.38 -8.03
CA ASN A 57 -40.36 25.24 -7.19
C ASN A 57 -39.74 26.64 -7.06
N LEU A 58 -39.92 27.46 -8.09
CA LEU A 58 -39.47 28.86 -8.10
C LEU A 58 -40.54 29.73 -7.42
N TYR A 59 -40.54 29.77 -6.09
CA TYR A 59 -41.20 30.86 -5.36
C TYR A 59 -40.33 32.12 -5.48
N GLY A 60 -40.94 33.29 -5.57
CA GLY A 60 -40.23 34.54 -5.84
C GLY A 60 -39.18 34.84 -4.76
N SER A 61 -38.12 35.57 -5.12
CA SER A 61 -36.98 35.90 -4.24
C SER A 61 -37.33 36.66 -2.95
N VAL A 62 -38.61 37.06 -2.80
CA VAL A 62 -39.15 37.84 -1.68
C VAL A 62 -40.28 37.10 -0.95
N SER A 63 -40.65 35.89 -1.38
CA SER A 63 -41.65 35.08 -0.67
C SER A 63 -41.08 34.62 0.68
N GLY A 64 -41.83 34.88 1.77
CA GLY A 64 -41.44 34.43 3.12
C GLY A 64 -41.37 32.91 3.25
N SER A 65 -40.64 32.43 4.26
CA SER A 65 -40.49 31.00 4.56
C SER A 65 -41.85 30.33 4.75
N CYS A 66 -42.21 29.44 3.83
CA CYS A 66 -43.42 28.63 3.92
C CYS A 66 -43.14 27.35 4.72
N SER A 67 -44.14 26.78 5.39
CA SER A 67 -44.03 25.55 6.19
C SER A 67 -43.46 24.32 5.44
N GLY A 68 -43.57 24.29 4.11
CA GLY A 68 -43.00 23.23 3.27
C GLY A 68 -41.50 23.35 3.02
N ASP A 69 -40.91 24.53 3.22
CA ASP A 69 -39.52 24.81 2.89
C ASP A 69 -38.54 24.07 3.81
N PHE A 70 -38.94 23.88 5.07
CA PHE A 70 -38.18 23.08 6.03
C PHE A 70 -37.90 21.64 5.53
N HIS A 71 -38.91 21.00 4.94
CA HIS A 71 -38.73 19.64 4.42
C HIS A 71 -37.87 19.63 3.16
N VAL A 72 -38.01 20.62 2.28
CA VAL A 72 -37.15 20.78 1.10
C VAL A 72 -35.68 20.91 1.53
N TYR A 73 -35.39 21.79 2.49
CA TYR A 73 -34.04 21.93 3.06
C TYR A 73 -33.54 20.63 3.69
N ARG A 74 -34.36 19.95 4.51
CA ARG A 74 -33.98 18.68 5.14
C ARG A 74 -33.58 17.63 4.11
N HIS A 75 -34.33 17.52 3.01
CA HIS A 75 -34.03 16.56 1.94
C HIS A 75 -32.81 16.98 1.12
N ALA A 76 -32.65 18.26 0.80
CA ALA A 76 -31.48 18.79 0.10
C ALA A 76 -30.19 18.60 0.94
N ARG A 77 -30.23 18.96 2.22
CA ARG A 77 -29.10 18.79 3.16
C ARG A 77 -28.67 17.32 3.26
N ARG A 78 -29.62 16.39 3.36
CA ARG A 78 -29.28 14.96 3.42
C ARG A 78 -28.57 14.50 2.15
N ARG A 79 -29.05 14.92 0.98
CA ARG A 79 -28.45 14.58 -0.32
C ARG A 79 -27.05 15.15 -0.45
N GLU A 80 -26.83 16.37 0.04
CA GLU A 80 -25.51 16.99 0.04
C GLU A 80 -24.54 16.32 1.02
N LEU A 81 -24.97 15.98 2.23
CA LEU A 81 -24.12 15.25 3.18
C LEU A 81 -23.74 13.87 2.67
N GLU A 82 -24.68 13.16 2.03
CA GLU A 82 -24.38 11.88 1.39
C GLU A 82 -23.37 12.03 0.25
N ARG A 83 -23.50 13.10 -0.55
CA ARG A 83 -22.54 13.43 -1.63
C ARG A 83 -21.15 13.70 -1.09
N LEU A 84 -21.03 14.50 -0.02
CA LEU A 84 -19.75 14.81 0.63
C LEU A 84 -19.11 13.55 1.20
N LYS A 85 -19.88 12.72 1.92
CA LYS A 85 -19.40 11.46 2.48
C LYS A 85 -18.85 10.52 1.40
N GLN A 86 -19.54 10.39 0.27
CA GLN A 86 -19.06 9.57 -0.85
C GLN A 86 -17.74 10.11 -1.43
N MET A 87 -17.59 11.43 -1.53
CA MET A 87 -16.35 12.06 -2.02
C MET A 87 -15.18 11.79 -1.07
N GLU A 88 -15.39 11.95 0.24
CA GLU A 88 -14.40 11.66 1.28
C GLU A 88 -13.99 10.17 1.28
N GLU A 89 -14.96 9.25 1.16
CA GLU A 89 -14.69 7.81 1.06
C GLU A 89 -13.88 7.46 -0.20
N GLU A 90 -14.18 8.08 -1.33
CA GLU A 90 -13.45 7.89 -2.58
C GLU A 90 -12.01 8.44 -2.49
N GLU A 91 -11.82 9.60 -1.86
CA GLU A 91 -10.50 10.22 -1.65
C GLU A 91 -9.63 9.41 -0.69
N THR A 92 -10.17 9.03 0.47
CA THR A 92 -9.48 8.17 1.43
C THR A 92 -9.08 6.83 0.81
N SER A 93 -9.97 6.23 0.00
CA SER A 93 -9.66 4.99 -0.72
C SER A 93 -8.52 5.16 -1.72
N LYS A 94 -8.49 6.26 -2.49
CA LYS A 94 -7.40 6.56 -3.44
C LYS A 94 -6.07 6.76 -2.71
N ASN A 95 -6.06 7.56 -1.65
CA ASN A 95 -4.86 7.80 -0.84
C ASN A 95 -4.30 6.50 -0.24
N ASN A 96 -5.17 5.61 0.23
CA ASN A 96 -4.76 4.30 0.74
C ASN A 96 -4.14 3.41 -0.35
N ILE A 97 -4.67 3.45 -1.58
CA ILE A 97 -4.11 2.71 -2.71
C ILE A 97 -2.75 3.29 -3.10
N ASP A 98 -2.63 4.62 -3.22
CA ASP A 98 -1.38 5.27 -3.61
C ASP A 98 -0.27 5.03 -2.58
N THR A 99 -0.59 5.14 -1.28
CA THR A 99 0.36 4.81 -0.20
C THR A 99 0.76 3.33 -0.20
N PHE A 100 -0.16 2.43 -0.53
CA PHE A 100 0.16 1.01 -0.65
C PHE A 100 1.08 0.73 -1.86
N LEU A 101 0.78 1.30 -3.02
CA LEU A 101 1.56 1.11 -4.25
C LEU A 101 2.97 1.69 -4.11
N THR A 102 3.10 2.88 -3.50
CA THR A 102 4.40 3.49 -3.22
C THR A 102 5.24 2.65 -2.25
N ARG A 103 4.62 2.09 -1.20
CA ARG A 103 5.28 1.15 -0.29
C ARG A 103 5.74 -0.12 -1.02
N LEU A 104 4.87 -0.70 -1.85
CA LEU A 104 5.20 -1.90 -2.62
C LEU A 104 6.40 -1.67 -3.54
N ALA A 105 6.41 -0.55 -4.27
CA ALA A 105 7.52 -0.19 -5.15
C ALA A 105 8.85 -0.01 -4.37
N ARG A 106 8.79 0.61 -3.18
CA ARG A 106 9.96 0.76 -2.29
C ARG A 106 10.50 -0.59 -1.84
N ASP A 107 9.62 -1.50 -1.42
CA ASP A 107 10.00 -2.83 -0.95
C ASP A 107 10.58 -3.69 -2.10
N GLU A 108 10.00 -3.59 -3.30
CA GLU A 108 10.51 -4.22 -4.52
C GLU A 108 11.92 -3.73 -4.85
N GLU A 109 12.13 -2.42 -4.92
CA GLU A 109 13.46 -1.83 -5.17
C GLU A 109 14.50 -2.25 -4.13
N ALA A 110 14.14 -2.28 -2.84
CA ALA A 110 15.04 -2.70 -1.79
C ALA A 110 15.45 -4.18 -1.97
N SER A 111 14.49 -5.04 -2.30
CA SER A 111 14.74 -6.45 -2.58
C SER A 111 15.61 -6.65 -3.84
N GLU A 112 15.39 -5.85 -4.88
CA GLU A 112 16.19 -5.87 -6.12
C GLU A 112 17.64 -5.43 -5.86
N LYS A 113 17.85 -4.37 -5.07
CA LYS A 113 19.20 -3.91 -4.67
C LYS A 113 19.96 -5.00 -3.91
N ILE A 114 19.31 -5.69 -2.97
CA ILE A 114 19.91 -6.80 -2.21
C ILE A 114 20.23 -8.00 -3.13
N THR A 115 19.27 -8.39 -3.97
CA THR A 115 19.45 -9.53 -4.88
C THR A 115 20.53 -9.25 -5.94
N GLU A 116 20.66 -8.01 -6.42
CA GLU A 116 21.70 -7.61 -7.35
C GLU A 116 23.10 -7.60 -6.69
N LYS A 117 23.24 -7.06 -5.46
CA LYS A 117 24.51 -7.14 -4.69
C LYS A 117 24.95 -8.59 -4.54
N ASN A 118 24.03 -9.49 -4.19
CA ASN A 118 24.30 -10.92 -4.05
C ASN A 118 24.60 -11.61 -5.39
N ARG A 119 23.90 -11.26 -6.48
CA ARG A 119 24.18 -11.75 -7.83
C ARG A 119 25.58 -11.33 -8.29
N LYS A 120 25.98 -10.07 -8.08
CA LYS A 120 27.32 -9.53 -8.36
C LYS A 120 28.40 -10.28 -7.58
N LYS A 121 28.21 -10.51 -6.27
CA LYS A 121 29.12 -11.33 -5.43
C LYS A 121 29.32 -12.74 -6.00
N ARG A 122 28.21 -13.45 -6.32
CA ARG A 122 28.27 -14.81 -6.90
C ARG A 122 28.92 -14.82 -8.29
N ALA A 123 28.67 -13.82 -9.14
CA ALA A 123 29.28 -13.71 -10.46
C ALA A 123 30.80 -13.55 -10.39
N LYS A 124 31.29 -12.68 -9.49
CA LYS A 124 32.74 -12.50 -9.21
C LYS A 124 33.39 -13.82 -8.77
N GLN A 125 32.77 -14.53 -7.82
CA GLN A 125 33.26 -15.83 -7.36
C GLN A 125 33.30 -16.90 -8.47
N LYS A 126 32.25 -16.97 -9.31
CA LYS A 126 32.21 -17.89 -10.46
C LYS A 126 33.31 -17.56 -11.47
N ALA A 127 33.54 -16.28 -11.76
CA ALA A 127 34.62 -15.83 -12.64
C ALA A 127 36.00 -16.22 -12.09
N ALA A 128 36.28 -15.96 -10.82
CA ALA A 128 37.52 -16.35 -10.15
C ALA A 128 37.76 -17.87 -10.19
N LYS A 129 36.74 -18.67 -9.87
CA LYS A 129 36.81 -20.15 -9.95
C LYS A 129 37.07 -20.62 -11.39
N SER A 130 36.43 -20.01 -12.39
CA SER A 130 36.64 -20.37 -13.79
C SER A 130 38.06 -20.03 -14.29
N LYS A 131 38.64 -18.91 -13.85
CA LYS A 131 40.04 -18.53 -14.14
C LYS A 131 41.02 -19.53 -13.53
N LYS A 132 40.81 -19.93 -12.27
CA LYS A 132 41.63 -20.97 -11.59
C LYS A 132 41.57 -22.34 -12.29
N ARG A 133 40.45 -22.66 -12.94
CA ARG A 133 40.28 -23.92 -13.69
C ARG A 133 40.86 -23.87 -15.11
N LYS A 134 40.97 -22.68 -15.73
CA LYS A 134 41.50 -22.49 -17.09
C LYS A 134 43.00 -22.17 -17.12
N GLY A 135 43.53 -21.53 -16.07
CA GLY A 135 44.97 -21.34 -15.88
C GLY A 135 45.56 -22.51 -15.11
N GLY A 136 46.20 -23.44 -15.81
CA GLY A 136 47.08 -24.42 -15.17
C GLY A 136 48.13 -23.68 -14.34
N TRP A 137 48.37 -24.19 -13.13
CA TRP A 137 49.36 -23.70 -12.18
C TRP A 137 50.73 -23.48 -12.87
N VAL A 138 51.06 -22.23 -13.20
CA VAL A 138 52.45 -21.80 -13.38
C VAL A 138 52.79 -21.03 -12.12
N LYS A 139 53.69 -21.64 -11.35
CA LYS A 139 54.18 -21.19 -10.06
C LYS A 139 55.18 -20.08 -10.33
N GLU A 140 54.76 -18.83 -10.21
CA GLU A 140 55.69 -17.75 -9.89
C GLU A 140 55.01 -16.78 -8.95
N VAL A 141 55.63 -16.64 -7.79
CA VAL A 141 55.26 -15.78 -6.70
C VAL A 141 55.61 -14.37 -7.16
N GLU A 142 54.60 -13.58 -7.54
CA GLU A 142 54.75 -12.14 -7.49
C GLU A 142 53.53 -11.53 -6.82
N GLU A 143 53.84 -10.98 -5.67
CA GLU A 143 53.07 -10.18 -4.76
C GLU A 143 52.26 -9.12 -5.51
N LYS A 144 51.01 -9.44 -5.80
CA LYS A 144 50.02 -8.41 -6.11
C LYS A 144 48.90 -8.56 -5.12
N VAL A 145 49.10 -7.84 -4.02
CA VAL A 145 48.11 -7.39 -3.05
C VAL A 145 46.77 -7.33 -3.74
N TRP A 146 45.99 -8.40 -3.57
CA TRP A 146 44.57 -8.33 -3.82
C TRP A 146 44.06 -7.55 -2.64
N ASP A 147 43.75 -6.28 -2.87
CA ASP A 147 42.95 -5.43 -1.99
C ASP A 147 41.60 -6.12 -1.76
N PHE A 148 41.62 -7.13 -0.90
CA PHE A 148 40.47 -7.59 -0.18
C PHE A 148 40.30 -6.59 0.95
N GLU A 149 39.82 -5.40 0.60
CA GLU A 149 39.03 -4.62 1.55
C GLU A 149 37.83 -5.51 1.89
N GLY A 150 38.01 -6.21 3.01
CA GLY A 150 36.97 -6.89 3.73
C GLY A 150 35.94 -5.86 4.13
N GLU A 151 34.88 -5.74 3.34
CA GLU A 151 33.58 -5.43 3.87
C GLU A 151 33.03 -6.74 4.47
N GLU A 152 33.62 -7.16 5.59
CA GLU A 152 32.98 -8.06 6.55
C GLU A 152 31.82 -7.28 7.17
N GLY A 153 30.66 -7.34 6.52
CA GLY A 153 29.38 -6.99 7.12
C GLY A 153 28.63 -8.28 7.36
N GLU A 154 28.56 -8.69 8.62
CA GLU A 154 27.68 -9.72 9.15
C GLU A 154 26.29 -9.62 8.50
N SER A 155 25.83 -10.70 7.86
CA SER A 155 24.48 -10.76 7.29
C SER A 155 23.45 -11.30 8.28
N GLU A 156 23.64 -11.01 9.56
CA GLU A 156 22.64 -11.11 10.62
C GLU A 156 22.54 -9.76 11.33
N GLY A 157 22.32 -8.72 10.53
CA GLY A 157 21.92 -7.41 11.01
C GLY A 157 20.72 -6.99 10.17
N GLU A 158 19.65 -6.61 10.84
CA GLU A 158 18.58 -5.83 10.24
C GLU A 158 19.24 -4.71 9.44
N VAL A 159 19.22 -4.80 8.10
CA VAL A 159 19.69 -3.68 7.29
C VAL A 159 18.58 -2.65 7.38
N GLU A 160 18.65 -1.81 8.41
CA GLU A 160 18.01 -0.51 8.42
C GLU A 160 18.59 0.28 7.24
N VAL A 161 17.98 0.09 6.07
CA VAL A 161 18.13 1.05 4.99
C VAL A 161 17.26 2.24 5.42
N GLU A 162 17.85 3.14 6.21
CA GLU A 162 17.39 4.52 6.34
C GLU A 162 17.50 5.15 4.94
N VAL A 163 16.50 4.90 4.09
CA VAL A 163 16.21 5.85 3.02
C VAL A 163 15.37 6.93 3.67
N GLU A 164 16.04 7.95 4.22
CA GLU A 164 15.46 9.29 4.35
C GLU A 164 15.04 9.70 2.94
N VAL A 165 13.76 9.49 2.64
CA VAL A 165 13.11 10.22 1.56
C VAL A 165 12.15 11.13 2.28
N GLU A 166 12.52 12.41 2.35
CA GLU A 166 11.57 13.49 2.50
C GLU A 166 10.55 13.35 1.38
N VAL A 167 9.47 12.60 1.63
CA VAL A 167 8.27 12.72 0.82
C VAL A 167 7.59 13.96 1.36
N GLU A 168 7.98 15.11 0.83
CA GLU A 168 7.06 16.25 0.72
C GLU A 168 5.89 15.75 -0.11
N VAL A 169 4.93 15.09 0.54
CA VAL A 169 3.56 15.16 0.08
C VAL A 169 3.22 16.63 0.30
N GLU A 170 3.45 17.47 -0.72
CA GLU A 170 2.74 18.73 -0.86
C GLU A 170 1.25 18.36 -0.97
N MET A 171 0.63 18.04 0.17
CA MET A 171 -0.76 18.34 0.37
C MET A 171 -0.80 19.85 0.28
N LYS A 172 -1.09 20.37 -0.91
CA LYS A 172 -1.58 21.73 -1.08
C LYS A 172 -2.99 21.77 -0.46
N GLU A 173 -3.07 21.56 0.85
CA GLU A 173 -4.12 22.10 1.69
C GLU A 173 -3.95 23.62 1.59
N LYS A 174 -4.62 24.21 0.59
CA LYS A 174 -4.93 25.65 0.64
C LYS A 174 -6.07 25.88 1.63
N GLU A 175 -5.93 25.34 2.82
CA GLU A 175 -6.66 25.79 3.99
C GLU A 175 -5.60 26.29 4.96
N GLY A 176 -4.96 27.38 4.57
CA GLY A 176 -4.25 28.21 5.53
C GLY A 176 -5.30 28.67 6.54
N GLU A 177 -5.31 28.05 7.71
CA GLU A 177 -6.01 28.54 8.87
C GLU A 177 -5.41 29.92 9.18
N VAL A 178 -6.01 30.94 8.59
CA VAL A 178 -5.63 32.33 8.84
C VAL A 178 -5.95 32.58 10.30
N LYS A 179 -4.91 32.54 11.14
CA LYS A 179 -5.03 32.83 12.55
C LYS A 179 -5.71 34.19 12.72
N ASN A 180 -6.66 34.26 13.63
CA ASN A 180 -7.37 35.50 13.95
C ASN A 180 -6.50 36.41 14.84
N ASP A 181 -5.29 36.70 14.37
CA ASP A 181 -4.28 37.54 15.01
C ASP A 181 -4.06 38.87 14.26
N GLY A 182 -4.85 39.11 13.20
CA GLY A 182 -4.76 40.33 12.39
C GLY A 182 -3.68 40.30 11.31
N SER A 183 -2.90 39.22 11.20
CA SER A 183 -1.87 39.03 10.16
C SER A 183 -2.42 39.20 8.74
N PHE A 184 -3.64 38.71 8.47
CA PHE A 184 -4.32 38.84 7.18
C PHE A 184 -4.68 40.27 6.80
N LEU A 185 -5.14 41.09 7.75
CA LEU A 185 -5.39 42.51 7.49
C LEU A 185 -4.08 43.24 7.17
N SER A 186 -2.98 42.88 7.84
CA SER A 186 -1.67 43.48 7.56
C SER A 186 -1.21 43.18 6.13
N MET A 187 -1.42 41.94 5.66
CA MET A 187 -1.09 41.50 4.30
C MET A 187 -1.92 42.26 3.27
N MET A 188 -3.23 42.43 3.51
CA MET A 188 -4.12 43.20 2.64
C MET A 188 -3.79 44.70 2.60
N LEU A 189 -3.40 45.28 3.73
CA LEU A 189 -3.03 46.70 3.80
C LEU A 189 -1.71 46.98 3.08
N ALA A 190 -0.75 46.05 3.17
CA ALA A 190 0.52 46.13 2.44
C ALA A 190 0.31 46.04 0.93
N ALA A 191 -0.59 45.14 0.47
CA ALA A 191 -0.92 45.00 -0.94
C ALA A 191 -1.63 46.24 -1.54
N LYS A 192 -2.29 47.05 -0.71
CA LYS A 192 -2.97 48.29 -1.13
C LYS A 192 -2.06 49.51 -1.18
N LYS A 193 -0.81 49.40 -0.69
CA LYS A 193 0.17 50.50 -0.62
C LYS A 193 1.22 50.46 -1.74
N GLY A 194 1.11 49.51 -2.67
CA GLY A 194 1.81 49.50 -3.96
C GLY A 194 0.85 49.88 -5.09
#